data_AF-A0AAE1GJ45-F1
#
_entry.id   AF-A0AAE1GJ45-F1
#
_cell.length_a   1.000
_cell.length_b   1.000
_cell.length_c   1.000
_cell.angle_alpha   90.00
_cell.angle_beta   90.00
_cell.angle_gamma   90.00
#
_symmetry.space_group_name_H-M   'P 1'
#
loop_
_entity.id
_entity.type
_entity.pdbx_description
1 polymer ?
#
loop_
_entity_poly.entity_id
_entity_poly.type
_entity_poly.pdbx_seq_one_letter_code
_entity_poly.pdbx_strand_id
1 'polypeptide(L)'
;MVQDVEPGTVDSDIDWWAKFYFSCGQSERSGSYETKGYEKLEVMKGCLEDEARFSGFRDLVDTATLYRGHGDQAQEAGEFKIY
;
A
#
# COMPACT_ATOMS: atom_id res chain seq x y z
N MET A 1 26.44 -15.83 -5.75
CA MET A 1 26.10 -15.09 -4.53
C MET A 1 24.73 -14.49 -4.77
N VAL A 2 23.67 -15.22 -4.39
CA VAL A 2 22.35 -14.60 -4.26
C VAL A 2 22.39 -13.89 -2.92
N GLN A 3 22.16 -12.58 -2.90
CA GLN A 3 22.00 -11.89 -1.62
C GLN A 3 20.68 -12.38 -1.03
N ASP A 4 20.77 -13.16 0.04
CA ASP A 4 19.62 -13.45 0.90
C ASP A 4 19.16 -12.13 1.52
N VAL A 5 18.19 -11.49 0.86
CA VAL A 5 17.48 -10.33 1.40
C VAL A 5 16.57 -10.87 2.51
N GLU A 6 16.79 -10.45 3.74
CA GLU A 6 15.90 -10.82 4.83
C GLU A 6 14.48 -10.32 4.51
N PRO A 7 13.44 -11.18 4.66
CA PRO A 7 12.07 -10.80 4.37
C PRO A 7 11.67 -9.64 5.29
N GLY A 8 11.48 -8.45 4.70
CA GLY A 8 11.15 -7.22 5.41
C GLY A 8 12.19 -6.10 5.30
N THR A 9 13.40 -6.37 4.79
CA THR A 9 14.35 -5.30 4.47
C THR A 9 14.08 -4.78 3.06
N VAL A 10 13.31 -3.71 2.94
CA VAL A 10 13.25 -2.94 1.69
C VAL A 10 14.66 -2.38 1.46
N ASP A 11 15.30 -2.81 0.38
CA ASP A 11 16.54 -2.21 -0.09
C ASP A 11 16.29 -0.70 -0.30
N SER A 12 16.99 0.12 0.49
CA SER A 12 16.82 1.58 0.52
C SER A 12 17.12 2.24 -0.82
N ASP A 13 17.81 1.53 -1.72
CA ASP A 13 18.23 2.02 -3.03
C ASP A 13 17.23 1.63 -4.14
N ILE A 14 16.07 1.08 -3.78
CA ILE A 14 15.01 0.77 -4.73
C ILE A 14 14.41 2.07 -5.30
N ASP A 15 14.62 2.27 -6.60
CA ASP A 15 13.86 3.24 -7.39
C ASP A 15 12.46 2.67 -7.68
N TRP A 16 11.47 3.19 -6.95
CA TRP A 16 10.06 2.78 -7.06
C TRP A 16 9.43 3.15 -8.41
N TRP A 17 9.88 4.22 -9.07
CA TRP A 17 9.40 4.58 -10.40
C TRP A 17 9.91 3.59 -11.43
N ALA A 18 11.20 3.25 -11.37
CA ALA A 18 11.77 2.24 -12.25
C ALA A 18 11.10 0.86 -12.06
N LYS A 19 10.82 0.47 -10.80
CA LYS A 19 10.04 -0.72 -10.46
C LYS A 19 8.64 -0.70 -11.09
N PHE A 20 7.92 0.42 -10.96
CA PHE A 20 6.59 0.59 -11.54
C PHE A 20 6.61 0.47 -13.07
N TYR A 21 7.52 1.17 -13.75
CA TYR A 21 7.62 1.12 -15.20
C TYR A 21 7.97 -0.28 -15.70
N PHE A 22 8.89 -0.97 -15.03
CA PHE A 22 9.22 -2.36 -15.33
C PHE A 22 8.00 -3.28 -15.16
N SER A 23 7.21 -3.07 -14.10
CA SER A 23 6.00 -3.84 -13.80
C SER A 23 4.89 -3.60 -14.83
N CYS A 24 4.80 -2.39 -15.37
CA CYS A 24 3.91 -2.02 -16.46
C CYS A 24 4.40 -2.45 -17.86
N GLY A 25 5.58 -3.08 -17.97
CA GLY A 25 6.18 -3.48 -19.25
C GLY A 25 6.80 -2.32 -20.04
N GLN A 26 7.04 -1.17 -19.40
CA GLN A 26 7.66 0.01 -20.01
C GLN A 26 9.19 -0.02 -19.80
N SER A 27 9.87 -0.97 -20.45
CA SER A 27 11.31 -1.19 -20.29
C SER A 27 12.18 0.02 -20.64
N GLU A 28 11.72 0.89 -21.54
CA GLU A 28 12.43 2.13 -21.92
C GLU A 28 12.58 3.10 -20.74
N ARG A 29 11.68 3.04 -19.75
CA ARG A 29 11.64 3.93 -18.58
C ARG A 29 12.13 3.27 -17.30
N SER A 30 12.33 1.96 -17.30
CA SER A 30 12.82 1.22 -16.13
C SER A 30 14.33 1.25 -15.96
N GLY A 31 15.08 1.78 -16.93
CA GLY A 31 16.53 1.88 -16.86
C GLY A 31 17.20 0.53 -16.56
N SER A 32 18.07 0.49 -15.54
CA SER A 32 18.76 -0.74 -15.12
C SER A 32 17.93 -1.66 -14.22
N TYR A 33 16.69 -1.32 -13.87
CA TYR A 33 15.88 -2.10 -12.93
C TYR A 33 15.64 -3.54 -13.39
N GLU A 34 15.46 -3.75 -14.70
CA GLU A 34 15.29 -5.07 -15.33
C GLU A 34 16.49 -6.01 -15.05
N THR A 35 17.70 -5.46 -14.98
CA THR A 35 18.93 -6.24 -14.76
C THR A 35 19.19 -6.56 -13.29
N LYS A 36 18.49 -5.91 -12.35
CA LYS A 36 18.70 -6.08 -10.91
C LYS A 36 17.99 -7.31 -10.32
N GLY A 37 17.10 -7.95 -11.08
CA GLY A 37 16.42 -9.17 -10.65
C GLY A 37 15.39 -8.96 -9.52
N TYR A 38 14.94 -7.73 -9.29
CA TYR A 38 13.88 -7.44 -8.32
C TYR A 38 12.50 -7.92 -8.81
N GLU A 39 11.62 -8.15 -7.85
CA GLU A 39 10.23 -8.55 -8.12
C GLU A 39 9.43 -7.45 -8.82
N LYS A 40 8.44 -7.87 -9.62
CA LYS A 40 7.46 -6.95 -10.22
C LYS A 40 6.35 -6.61 -9.23
N LEU A 41 5.80 -5.43 -9.36
CA LEU A 41 4.58 -5.01 -8.68
C LEU A 41 3.36 -5.55 -9.44
N GLU A 42 2.33 -5.92 -8.69
CA GLU A 42 1.00 -6.06 -9.25
C GLU A 42 0.38 -4.67 -9.37
N VAL A 43 0.32 -4.14 -10.60
CA VAL A 43 -0.25 -2.80 -10.85
C VAL A 43 -1.74 -2.93 -11.16
N MET A 44 -2.56 -2.43 -10.25
CA MET A 44 -4.02 -2.40 -10.40
C MET A 44 -4.44 -1.20 -11.25
N LYS A 45 -5.46 -1.37 -12.10
CA LYS A 45 -5.94 -0.33 -13.02
C LYS A 45 -6.90 0.68 -12.38
N GLY A 46 -7.41 0.38 -11.20
CA GLY A 46 -8.41 1.17 -10.50
C GLY A 46 -8.13 1.29 -9.01
N CYS A 47 -9.11 1.82 -8.29
CA CYS A 47 -9.09 1.96 -6.85
C CYS A 47 -9.02 0.58 -6.18
N LEU A 48 -8.14 0.42 -5.19
CA LEU A 48 -7.93 -0.88 -4.54
C LEU A 48 -9.14 -1.30 -3.70
N GLU A 49 -9.89 -0.33 -3.18
CA GLU A 49 -11.11 -0.55 -2.40
C GLU A 49 -12.23 -1.22 -3.20
N ASP A 50 -12.26 -1.01 -4.53
CA ASP A 50 -13.28 -1.61 -5.40
C ASP A 50 -13.00 -3.09 -5.69
N GLU A 51 -11.76 -3.54 -5.47
CA GLU A 51 -11.40 -4.92 -5.74
C GLU A 51 -11.91 -5.82 -4.61
N ALA A 52 -12.78 -6.77 -4.95
CA ALA A 52 -13.45 -7.64 -3.98
C ALA A 52 -12.49 -8.37 -3.01
N ARG A 53 -11.24 -8.65 -3.45
CA ARG A 53 -10.21 -9.30 -2.64
C ARG A 53 -9.70 -8.46 -1.46
N PHE A 54 -9.88 -7.14 -1.51
CA PHE A 54 -9.46 -6.22 -0.46
C PHE A 54 -10.60 -5.74 0.44
N SER A 55 -11.82 -6.28 0.26
CA SER A 55 -12.99 -6.00 1.12
C SER A 55 -13.25 -4.51 1.38
N GLY A 56 -12.90 -3.62 0.44
CA GLY A 56 -13.04 -2.17 0.63
C GLY A 56 -12.19 -1.58 1.75
N PHE A 57 -11.11 -2.26 2.17
CA PHE A 57 -10.29 -1.92 3.34
C PHE A 57 -11.06 -1.85 4.67
N ARG A 58 -12.27 -2.42 4.71
CA ARG A 58 -13.12 -2.45 5.90
C ARG A 58 -12.63 -3.44 6.96
N ASP A 59 -11.63 -4.25 6.63
CA ASP A 59 -10.97 -5.21 7.49
C ASP A 59 -9.80 -4.60 8.29
N LEU A 60 -9.36 -3.39 7.95
CA LEU A 60 -8.21 -2.73 8.59
C LEU A 60 -8.57 -1.91 9.83
N VAL A 61 -9.78 -1.33 9.85
CA VAL A 61 -10.18 -0.37 10.88
C VAL A 61 -11.64 -0.61 11.25
N ASP A 62 -11.86 -1.01 12.50
CA ASP A 62 -13.20 -0.96 13.10
C ASP A 62 -13.67 0.50 13.15
N THR A 63 -14.94 0.73 12.82
CA THR A 63 -15.59 2.03 12.90
C THR A 63 -15.32 2.67 14.26
N ALA A 64 -14.47 3.70 14.31
CA ALA A 64 -14.17 4.38 15.56
C ALA A 64 -15.27 5.40 15.85
N THR A 65 -15.93 5.28 17.00
CA THR A 65 -16.84 6.31 17.52
C THR A 65 -16.03 7.54 17.90
N LEU A 66 -16.43 8.69 17.38
CA LEU A 66 -15.81 9.97 17.69
C LEU A 66 -16.48 10.55 18.92
N TYR A 67 -15.68 10.92 19.92
CA TYR A 67 -16.15 11.59 21.11
C TYR A 67 -15.66 13.03 21.13
N ARG A 68 -16.56 13.98 21.45
CA ARG A 68 -16.24 15.39 21.66
C ARG A 68 -16.19 15.68 23.16
N GLY A 69 -15.06 16.20 23.61
CA GLY A 69 -14.78 16.48 25.02
C GLY A 69 -13.60 15.65 25.53
N HIS A 70 -13.34 15.71 26.84
CA HIS A 70 -12.23 14.99 27.48
C HIS A 70 -12.73 14.27 28.74
N GLY A 71 -12.30 13.03 28.94
CA GLY A 71 -12.68 12.21 30.12
C GLY A 71 -14.16 11.87 30.16
N ASP A 72 -14.70 11.70 31.37
CA ASP A 72 -16.07 11.19 31.60
C ASP A 72 -17.21 12.12 31.13
N GLN A 73 -16.88 13.32 30.64
CA GLN A 73 -17.85 14.25 30.04
C GLN A 73 -17.85 14.23 28.51
N ALA A 74 -17.06 13.34 27.88
CA ALA A 74 -17.04 13.24 26.43
C ALA A 74 -18.39 12.72 25.92
N GLN A 75 -18.97 13.41 24.93
CA GLN A 75 -20.22 13.02 24.28
C GLN A 75 -19.95 12.45 22.90
N GLU A 76 -20.73 11.46 22.51
CA GLU A 76 -20.71 10.91 21.17
C GLU A 76 -21.02 12.01 20.14
N ALA A 77 -20.06 12.24 19.25
CA ALA A 77 -20.08 13.30 18.25
C ALA A 77 -20.32 12.76 16.84
N GLY A 78 -20.23 11.44 16.66
CA GLY A 78 -20.48 10.74 15.41
C GLY A 78 -19.61 9.50 15.27
N GLU A 79 -19.61 8.92 14.08
CA GLU A 79 -18.85 7.72 13.75
C GLU A 79 -18.06 7.95 12.47
N PHE A 80 -16.85 7.40 12.41
CA PHE A 80 -16.07 7.43 11.19
C PHE A 80 -16.57 6.36 10.21
N LYS A 81 -17.31 6.76 9.17
CA LYS A 81 -17.77 5.83 8.13
C LYS A 81 -16.70 5.63 7.07
N ILE A 82 -16.26 4.39 6.93
CA ILE A 82 -15.45 3.92 5.80
C ILE A 82 -16.45 3.52 4.71
N TYR A 83 -16.57 4.33 3.66
CA TYR A 83 -17.46 4.04 2.53
C TYR A 83 -16.86 2.94 1.66
#